data_AF-A0A4U0YVX5-F1
#
_entry.id   AF-A0A4U0YVX5-F1
#
_cell.length_a   1.000
_cell.length_b   1.000
_cell.length_c   1.000
_cell.angle_alpha   90.00
_cell.angle_beta   90.00
_cell.angle_gamma   90.00
#
_symmetry.space_group_name_H-M   'P 1'
#
loop_
_entity.id
_entity.type
_entity.pdbx_description
1 polymer ?
#
loop_
_entity_poly.entity_id
_entity_poly.type
_entity_poly.pdbx_seq_one_letter_code
_entity_poly.pdbx_strand_id
1 'polypeptide(L)' 'MTSILPPNATKAERAFEAALAALCDLPVPVGQLWSPETCPAALLPWLAWALSVDDWDPA' A
#
# COMPACT_ATOMS: atom_id res chain seq x y z
N MET A 1 -12.73 1.36 11.62
CA MET A 1 -11.38 1.23 12.20
C MET A 1 -11.52 0.73 13.62
N THR A 2 -10.90 -0.40 13.94
CA THR A 2 -10.89 -0.94 15.30
C THR A 2 -9.72 -0.30 16.05
N SER A 3 -9.96 0.20 17.27
CA SER A 3 -8.89 0.77 18.10
C SER A 3 -7.86 -0.31 18.44
N ILE A 4 -6.58 0.03 18.35
CA ILE A 4 -5.46 -0.84 18.71
C ILE A 4 -5.17 -0.81 20.23
N LEU A 5 -5.80 0.13 20.94
CA LEU A 5 -5.58 0.36 22.35
C LEU A 5 -6.45 -0.57 23.22
N PRO A 6 -5.95 -0.99 24.39
CA PRO A 6 -6.74 -1.79 25.33
C PRO A 6 -7.89 -0.96 25.95
N PRO A 7 -8.92 -1.61 26.52
CA PRO A 7 -10.08 -0.91 27.07
C PRO A 7 -9.76 0.11 28.17
N ASN A 8 -8.67 -0.10 28.91
CA ASN A 8 -8.21 0.79 29.99
C ASN A 8 -7.37 1.99 29.52
N ALA A 9 -7.27 2.23 28.21
CA ALA A 9 -6.50 3.34 27.67
C ALA A 9 -7.07 4.71 28.10
N THR A 10 -6.14 5.57 28.52
CA THR A 10 -6.38 6.94 28.97
C THR A 10 -6.84 7.85 27.84
N LYS A 11 -7.39 9.02 28.20
CA LYS A 11 -7.81 10.02 27.20
C LYS A 11 -6.66 10.52 26.32
N ALA A 12 -5.46 10.65 26.89
CA ALA A 12 -4.29 11.10 26.14
C ALA A 12 -3.86 10.06 25.10
N GLU A 13 -3.80 8.78 25.47
CA GLU A 13 -3.45 7.70 24.54
C GLU A 13 -4.44 7.61 23.37
N ARG A 14 -5.74 7.72 23.64
CA ARG A 14 -6.77 7.76 22.57
C ARG A 14 -6.63 8.99 21.68
N ALA A 15 -6.27 10.14 22.24
CA ALA A 15 -6.03 11.35 21.46
C ALA A 15 -4.80 11.20 20.55
N PHE A 16 -3.74 10.54 21.03
CA PHE A 16 -2.58 10.19 20.19
C PHE A 16 -2.96 9.22 19.08
N GLU A 17 -3.69 8.14 19.38
CA GLU A 17 -4.16 7.19 18.38
C GLU A 17 -4.96 7.89 17.27
N ALA A 18 -5.89 8.78 17.63
CA ALA A 18 -6.66 9.55 16.67
C ALA A 18 -5.79 10.51 15.83
N ALA A 19 -4.82 11.18 16.44
CA ALA A 19 -3.92 12.11 15.75
C ALA A 19 -2.98 11.38 14.76
N LEU A 20 -2.55 10.17 15.10
CA LEU A 20 -1.64 9.36 14.29
C LEU A 20 -2.35 8.47 13.26
N ALA A 21 -3.66 8.27 13.38
CA ALA A 21 -4.44 7.43 12.47
C ALA A 21 -4.24 7.80 10.99
N ALA A 22 -4.18 9.10 10.68
CA ALA A 22 -3.97 9.58 9.31
C ALA A 22 -2.56 9.28 8.76
N LEU A 23 -1.54 9.18 9.62
CA LEU A 23 -0.19 8.77 9.18
C LEU A 23 -0.14 7.29 8.79
N CYS A 24 -0.95 6.46 9.44
CA CYS A 24 -1.00 5.03 9.17
C CYS A 24 -1.78 4.67 7.89
N ASP A 25 -2.62 5.59 7.40
CA ASP A 25 -3.45 5.39 6.20
C ASP A 25 -2.72 5.82 4.92
N LEU A 26 -1.43 5.49 4.81
CA LEU A 26 -0.66 5.75 3.59
C LEU A 26 -1.07 4.72 2.53
N PRO A 27 -1.65 5.13 1.38
CA PRO A 27 -1.91 4.21 0.29
C PRO A 27 -0.58 3.71 -0.26
N VAL A 28 -0.24 2.46 0.06
CA VAL A 28 0.93 1.76 -0.48
C VAL A 28 0.41 0.72 -1.48
N PRO A 29 0.23 1.08 -2.77
CA PRO A 29 -0.36 0.20 -3.78
C PRO A 29 0.64 -0.86 -4.29
N VAL A 30 1.51 -1.40 -3.43
CA VAL A 30 2.52 -2.39 -3.82
C VAL A 30 1.86 -3.64 -4.42
N GLY A 31 0.69 -4.04 -3.89
CA GLY A 31 -0.08 -5.14 -4.49
C GLY A 31 -0.57 -4.84 -5.92
N GLN A 32 -0.89 -3.58 -6.23
CA GLN A 32 -1.31 -3.18 -7.58
C GLN A 32 -0.12 -3.26 -8.56
N LEU A 33 1.10 -3.02 -8.09
CA LEU A 33 2.30 -3.12 -8.91
C LEU A 33 2.62 -4.56 -9.35
N TRP A 34 2.13 -5.56 -8.62
CA TRP A 34 2.37 -6.98 -8.91
C TRP A 34 1.26 -7.65 -9.73
N SER A 35 0.29 -6.88 -10.21
CA SER A 35 -0.79 -7.35 -11.07
C SER A 35 -0.77 -6.59 -12.39
N PRO A 36 -0.69 -7.29 -13.55
CA PRO A 36 -0.63 -6.62 -14.85
C PRO A 36 -1.90 -5.82 -15.18
N GLU A 37 -3.05 -6.18 -14.61
CA GLU A 37 -4.33 -5.47 -14.83
C GLU A 37 -4.44 -4.15 -14.06
N THR A 38 -3.75 -4.04 -12.92
CA THR A 38 -3.86 -2.88 -12.01
C THR A 38 -2.58 -2.05 -11.92
N CYS A 39 -1.46 -2.56 -12.46
CA CYS A 39 -0.20 -1.86 -12.50
C CYS A 39 -0.25 -0.68 -13.49
N PRO A 40 0.23 0.52 -13.12
CA PRO A 40 0.34 1.63 -14.04
C PRO A 40 1.14 1.26 -15.29
N ALA A 41 0.66 1.66 -16.47
CA ALA A 41 1.27 1.25 -17.75
C ALA A 41 2.77 1.58 -17.85
N ALA A 42 3.20 2.72 -17.29
CA ALA A 42 4.60 3.13 -17.26
C ALA A 42 5.50 2.17 -16.44
N LEU A 43 4.92 1.37 -15.55
CA LEU A 43 5.62 0.42 -14.69
C LEU A 43 5.54 -1.03 -15.19
N LEU A 44 4.67 -1.34 -16.16
CA LEU A 44 4.50 -2.68 -16.71
C LEU A 44 5.80 -3.31 -17.25
N PRO A 45 6.71 -2.57 -17.92
CA PRO A 45 7.97 -3.16 -18.37
C PRO A 45 8.84 -3.69 -17.21
N TRP A 46 8.77 -3.05 -16.05
CA TRP A 46 9.49 -3.50 -14.86
C TRP A 46 8.86 -4.75 -14.24
N LEU A 47 7.53 -4.83 -14.27
CA LEU A 47 6.81 -6.04 -13.85
C LEU A 47 7.14 -7.21 -14.80
N ALA A 48 7.13 -6.96 -16.11
CA ALA A 48 7.48 -7.96 -17.12
C ALA A 48 8.92 -8.48 -16.92
N TRP A 49 9.87 -7.58 -16.65
CA TRP A 49 11.23 -7.95 -16.28
C TRP A 49 11.28 -8.82 -15.02
N ALA A 50 10.55 -8.46 -13.96
CA ALA A 50 10.53 -9.20 -12.70
C ALA A 50 9.89 -10.60 -12.82
N LEU A 51 9.00 -10.79 -13.80
CA LEU A 51 8.36 -12.07 -14.12
C LEU A 51 9.11 -12.85 -15.21
N SER A 52 10.30 -12.40 -15.60
CA SER A 52 11.13 -13.03 -16.64
C SER A 52 10.40 -13.20 -17.98
N VAL A 53 9.63 -12.19 -18.39
CA VAL A 53 9.02 -12.17 -19.72
C VAL A 53 10.12 -12.02 -20.77
N ASP A 54 10.23 -12.99 -21.68
CA ASP A 54 11.29 -13.03 -22.69
C ASP A 54 11.09 -12.01 -23.82
N ASP A 55 9.84 -11.81 -24.26
CA ASP A 55 9.49 -10.91 -25.36
C ASP A 55 8.60 -9.76 -24.86
N TRP A 56 9.02 -8.52 -25.11
CA TRP A 56 8.27 -7.31 -24.77
C TRP A 56 8.33 -6.28 -25.90
N ASP A 57 7.18 -5.86 -26.41
CA ASP A 57 7.06 -4.78 -27.40
C ASP A 57 6.48 -3.51 -26.75
N PRO A 58 7.24 -2.41 -26.67
CA PRO A 58 6.77 -1.14 -26.11
C PRO A 58 5.98 -0.27 -27.11
N ALA A 59 5.83 -0.69 -28.38
CA ALA A 59 5.23 0.11 -29.46
C ALA A 59 3.71 -0.04 -29.59
#